data_AF-A0A1G8IGN9-F1
#
_entry.id   AF-A0A1G8IGN9-F1
#
_cell.length_a   1.000
_cell.length_b   1.000
_cell.length_c   1.000
_cell.angle_alpha   90.00
_cell.angle_beta   90.00
_cell.angle_gamma   90.00
#
_symmetry.space_group_name_H-M   'P 1'
#
loop_
_entity.id
_entity.type
_entity.pdbx_description
1 polymer ?
#
loop_
_entity_poly.entity_id
_entity_poly.type
_entity_poly.pdbx_seq_one_letter_code
_entity_poly.pdbx_strand_id
1 'polypeptide(L)'
;MENAKFEAWNNPTPIRKDNKKLPAGILAILLGPFGIHKFLLGYTTEGIIWLVISLFTCGTVTYILGVIEGIIYLTKSDEEFYATYQLNKKAWF
;
A
#
# COMPACT_ATOMS: atom_id res chain seq x y z
N MET A 1 41.39 7.69 -21.09
CA MET A 1 40.10 7.18 -20.56
C MET A 1 39.19 8.38 -20.51
N GLU A 2 38.29 8.50 -21.48
CA GLU A 2 37.47 9.69 -21.67
C GLU A 2 36.36 9.69 -20.61
N ASN A 3 36.30 10.78 -19.83
CA ASN A 3 35.29 10.95 -18.80
C ASN A 3 33.94 11.13 -19.49
N ALA A 4 33.08 10.12 -19.43
CA ALA A 4 31.72 10.19 -19.96
C ALA A 4 31.00 11.38 -19.31
N LYS A 5 30.71 12.42 -20.10
CA LYS A 5 29.99 13.61 -19.64
C LYS A 5 28.53 13.22 -19.42
N PHE A 6 28.02 13.45 -18.22
CA PHE A 6 26.61 13.22 -17.90
C PHE A 6 25.75 14.27 -18.60
N GLU A 7 25.07 13.87 -19.67
CA GLU A 7 24.14 14.72 -20.42
C GLU A 7 22.68 14.28 -20.19
N ALA A 8 21.73 15.20 -20.34
CA ALA A 8 20.30 14.97 -20.07
C ALA A 8 19.70 13.77 -20.85
N TRP A 9 20.26 13.47 -22.02
CA TRP A 9 19.83 12.37 -22.90
C TRP A 9 20.34 10.98 -22.46
N ASN A 10 21.37 10.94 -21.61
CA ASN A 10 21.96 9.71 -21.06
C ASN A 10 21.68 9.57 -19.56
N ASN A 11 20.72 10.33 -19.04
CA ASN A 11 20.24 10.16 -17.67
C ASN A 11 19.01 9.25 -17.70
N PRO A 12 19.09 7.99 -17.23
CA PRO A 12 17.86 7.22 -17.02
C PRO A 12 17.02 8.02 -16.02
N THR A 13 15.84 8.47 -16.45
CA THR A 13 14.87 9.08 -15.54
C THR A 13 14.77 8.18 -14.32
N PRO A 14 14.98 8.69 -13.10
CA PRO A 14 14.90 7.84 -11.91
C PRO A 14 13.55 7.16 -11.96
N ILE A 15 13.54 5.83 -12.09
CA ILE A 15 12.31 5.04 -12.13
C ILE A 15 11.60 5.37 -10.83
N ARG A 16 10.58 6.22 -10.89
CA ARG A 16 9.76 6.55 -9.74
C ARG A 16 9.06 5.26 -9.39
N LYS A 17 9.51 4.59 -8.33
CA LYS A 17 8.83 3.40 -7.81
C LYS A 17 7.38 3.79 -7.55
N ASP A 18 6.44 3.12 -8.24
CA ASP A 18 5.01 3.38 -8.12
C ASP A 18 4.57 3.16 -6.67
N ASN A 19 4.44 4.27 -5.95
CA ASN A 19 4.08 4.24 -4.55
C ASN A 19 2.56 4.23 -4.41
N LYS A 20 2.05 3.11 -3.90
CA LYS A 20 0.61 2.91 -3.70
C LYS A 20 0.12 3.44 -2.35
N LYS A 21 0.94 4.15 -1.57
CA LYS A 21 0.63 4.65 -0.22
C LYS A 21 -0.67 5.44 -0.16
N LEU A 22 -0.77 6.49 -0.98
CA LEU A 22 -1.93 7.38 -1.00
C LEU A 22 -3.24 6.63 -1.34
N PRO A 23 -3.33 5.87 -2.45
CA PRO A 23 -4.54 5.13 -2.74
C PRO A 23 -4.82 4.03 -1.71
N ALA A 24 -3.80 3.32 -1.19
CA ALA A 24 -3.98 2.31 -0.16
C ALA A 24 -4.56 2.92 1.14
N GLY A 25 -4.05 4.06 1.59
CA GLY A 25 -4.52 4.74 2.79
C GLY A 25 -5.95 5.27 2.67
N ILE A 26 -6.27 5.93 1.56
CA ILE A 26 -7.63 6.46 1.31
C ILE A 26 -8.65 5.33 1.20
N LEU A 27 -8.33 4.27 0.46
CA LEU A 27 -9.23 3.12 0.28
C LEU A 27 -9.43 2.37 1.60
N ALA A 28 -8.42 2.28 2.45
CA ALA A 28 -8.53 1.64 3.76
C ALA A 28 -9.51 2.40 4.69
N ILE A 29 -9.54 3.74 4.62
CA ILE A 29 -10.46 4.56 5.42
C ILE A 29 -11.89 4.53 4.86
N LEU A 30 -12.05 4.75 3.56
CA LEU A 30 -13.38 4.88 2.95
C LEU A 30 -14.06 3.52 2.74
N LEU A 31 -13.29 2.50 2.39
CA LEU A 31 -13.77 1.19 1.97
C LEU A 31 -13.14 0.05 2.80
N GLY A 32 -12.79 0.36 4.06
CA GLY A 32 -12.19 -0.58 5.01
C GLY A 32 -12.89 -1.94 5.10
N PRO A 33 -14.23 -2.03 5.20
CA PRO A 33 -14.93 -3.31 5.31
C PRO A 33 -14.77 -4.23 4.10
N PHE A 34 -14.47 -3.66 2.93
CA PHE A 34 -14.27 -4.40 1.70
C PHE A 34 -12.82 -4.87 1.52
N GLY A 35 -11.87 -4.37 2.33
CA GLY A 35 -10.46 -4.77 2.26
C GLY A 35 -9.75 -4.39 0.96
N ILE A 36 -10.29 -3.42 0.20
CA ILE A 36 -9.78 -3.04 -1.15
C ILE A 36 -8.31 -2.60 -1.11
N HIS A 37 -7.89 -1.96 -0.02
CA HIS A 37 -6.50 -1.57 0.19
C HIS A 37 -5.53 -2.76 0.20
N LYS A 38 -5.96 -3.95 0.62
CA LYS A 38 -5.14 -5.18 0.57
C LYS A 38 -5.03 -5.73 -0.85
N PHE A 39 -6.11 -5.74 -1.61
CA PHE A 39 -6.08 -6.15 -3.02
C PHE A 39 -5.20 -5.24 -3.87
N LEU A 40 -5.21 -3.92 -3.60
CA LEU A 40 -4.34 -2.96 -4.28
C LEU A 40 -2.84 -3.27 -4.10
N LEU A 41 -2.46 -3.77 -2.93
CA LEU A 41 -1.09 -4.16 -2.59
C LEU A 41 -0.72 -5.57 -3.09
N GLY A 42 -1.69 -6.32 -3.63
CA GLY A 42 -1.49 -7.69 -4.11
C GLY A 42 -1.65 -8.76 -3.03
N TYR A 43 -2.28 -8.42 -1.91
CA TYR A 43 -2.57 -9.32 -0.79
C TYR A 43 -3.94 -9.98 -0.96
N THR A 44 -4.08 -10.77 -2.02
CA THR A 44 -5.38 -11.36 -2.41
C THR A 44 -5.91 -12.31 -1.33
N THR A 45 -5.05 -13.14 -0.74
CA THR A 45 -5.43 -14.08 0.32
C THR A 45 -5.95 -13.34 1.55
N GLU A 46 -5.25 -12.29 1.96
CA GLU A 46 -5.60 -11.51 3.15
C GLU A 46 -6.81 -10.62 2.90
N GLY A 47 -6.99 -10.13 1.67
CA GLY A 47 -8.23 -9.48 1.25
C GLY A 47 -9.43 -10.42 1.34
N ILE A 48 -9.29 -11.70 0.95
CA ILE A 48 -10.36 -12.70 1.10
C ILE A 48 -10.64 -12.96 2.59
N ILE A 49 -9.60 -13.17 3.42
CA ILE A 49 -9.76 -13.33 4.87
C ILE A 49 -10.50 -12.13 5.47
N TRP A 50 -10.13 -10.92 5.05
CA TRP A 50 -10.77 -9.69 5.49
C TRP A 50 -12.25 -9.64 5.15
N LEU A 51 -12.64 -10.04 3.93
CA LEU A 51 -14.04 -10.13 3.51
C LEU A 51 -14.82 -11.15 4.34
N VAL A 52 -14.21 -12.30 4.65
CA VAL A 52 -14.84 -13.32 5.49
C VAL A 52 -15.08 -12.76 6.90
N ILE A 53 -14.09 -12.12 7.52
CA ILE A 53 -14.24 -11.47 8.84
C ILE A 53 -15.31 -10.38 8.79
N SER A 54 -15.29 -9.56 7.74
CA SER A 54 -16.29 -8.50 7.50
C SER A 54 -17.70 -9.09 7.45
N LEU A 55 -17.90 -10.21 6.74
CA LEU A 55 -19.19 -10.88 6.65
C LEU A 55 -19.71 -11.37 8.02
N PHE A 56 -18.83 -11.96 8.84
CA PHE A 56 -19.21 -12.44 10.18
C PHE A 56 -19.41 -11.30 11.20
N THR A 57 -18.75 -10.15 11.00
CA THR A 57 -18.80 -9.00 11.92
C THR A 57 -19.66 -7.84 11.41
N CYS A 58 -20.44 -8.06 10.34
CA CYS A 58 -21.22 -7.04 9.64
C CYS A 58 -20.39 -5.79 9.28
N GLY A 59 -19.11 -6.00 8.95
CA GLY A 59 -18.17 -4.96 8.53
C GLY A 59 -17.65 -4.05 9.64
N THR A 60 -18.19 -4.10 10.84
CA THR A 60 -17.88 -3.17 11.94
C THR A 60 -16.43 -3.27 12.41
N VAL A 61 -15.97 -4.49 12.71
CA VAL A 61 -14.59 -4.74 13.16
C VAL A 61 -13.60 -4.37 12.05
N THR A 62 -13.87 -4.83 10.83
CA THR A 62 -13.03 -4.54 9.66
C THR A 62 -13.02 -3.06 9.26
N TYR A 63 -14.07 -2.30 9.55
CA TYR A 63 -14.08 -0.85 9.37
C TYR A 63 -13.04 -0.20 10.28
N ILE A 64 -13.08 -0.53 11.58
CA ILE A 64 -12.17 0.02 12.59
C ILE A 64 -10.73 -0.36 12.24
N LEU A 65 -10.46 -1.63 11.93
CA LEU A 65 -9.12 -2.08 11.53
C LEU A 65 -8.64 -1.41 10.24
N GLY A 66 -9.54 -1.19 9.27
CA GLY A 66 -9.24 -0.51 8.01
C GLY A 66 -8.88 0.95 8.22
N VAL A 67 -9.60 1.66 9.09
CA VAL A 67 -9.26 3.04 9.46
C VAL A 67 -7.89 3.11 10.14
N ILE A 68 -7.60 2.19 11.06
CA ILE A 68 -6.29 2.10 11.73
C ILE A 68 -5.17 1.86 10.71
N GLU A 69 -5.31 0.85 9.83
CA GLU A 69 -4.34 0.61 8.75
C GLU A 69 -4.19 1.80 7.81
N GLY A 70 -5.29 2.46 7.45
CA GLY A 70 -5.28 3.64 6.60
C GLY A 70 -4.48 4.78 7.20
N ILE A 71 -4.64 5.04 8.50
CA ILE A 71 -3.84 6.04 9.22
C ILE A 71 -2.36 5.62 9.24
N ILE A 72 -2.05 4.35 9.51
CA ILE A 72 -0.66 3.83 9.49
C ILE A 72 -0.02 4.03 8.11
N TYR A 73 -0.76 3.76 7.03
CA TYR A 73 -0.25 3.94 5.67
C TYR A 73 0.02 5.42 5.37
N LEU A 74 -0.91 6.31 5.74
CA LEU A 74 -0.79 7.74 5.46
C LEU A 74 0.28 8.43 6.32
N THR A 75 0.54 7.93 7.52
CA THR A 75 1.54 8.50 8.45
C THR A 75 2.96 8.00 8.20
N LYS A 76 3.14 6.93 7.41
CA LYS A 76 4.46 6.44 7.00
C LYS A 76 5.09 7.30 5.90
N SER A 77 6.43 7.33 5.90
CA SER A 77 7.18 7.88 4.77
C SER A 77 6.97 7.02 3.52
N ASP A 78 7.13 7.62 2.35
CA ASP A 78 6.95 6.91 1.08
C ASP A 78 7.89 5.70 0.95
N GLU A 79 9.13 5.87 1.39
CA GLU A 79 10.18 4.84 1.38
C GLU A 79 9.89 3.70 2.35
N GLU A 80 9.47 4.03 3.57
CA GLU A 80 9.09 3.04 4.58
C GLU A 80 7.86 2.24 4.15
N PHE A 81 6.86 2.92 3.59
CA PHE A 81 5.66 2.25 3.07
C PHE A 81 6.03 1.28 1.95
N TYR A 82 6.83 1.73 0.98
CA TYR A 82 7.29 0.89 -0.11
C TYR A 82 8.06 -0.33 0.41
N ALA A 83 9.04 -0.11 1.29
CA ALA A 83 9.84 -1.19 1.86
C ALA A 83 8.97 -2.18 2.63
N THR A 84 8.01 -1.71 3.43
CA THR A 84 7.21 -2.57 4.31
C THR A 84 6.11 -3.32 3.55
N TYR A 85 5.32 -2.61 2.75
CA TYR A 85 4.08 -3.15 2.18
C TYR A 85 4.18 -3.50 0.68
N GLN A 86 5.12 -2.92 -0.07
CA GLN A 86 5.28 -3.29 -1.48
C GLN A 86 6.42 -4.28 -1.68
N LEU A 87 7.54 -4.12 -0.97
CA LEU A 87 8.71 -4.98 -1.08
C LEU A 87 8.62 -6.20 -0.16
N ASN A 88 8.46 -5.99 1.15
CA ASN A 88 8.41 -7.07 2.15
C ASN A 88 7.03 -7.72 2.28
N LYS A 89 6.02 -7.22 1.58
CA LYS A 89 4.65 -7.74 1.58
C LYS A 89 4.09 -7.99 2.99
N LYS A 90 4.30 -7.06 3.92
CA LYS A 90 3.71 -7.14 5.26
C LYS A 90 2.19 -7.03 5.17
N ALA A 91 1.48 -8.12 5.42
CA ALA A 91 0.07 -8.20 5.10
C ALA A 91 -0.87 -7.51 6.12
N TRP A 92 -0.43 -7.25 7.34
CA TRP A 92 -1.21 -6.62 8.42
C TRP A 92 -0.36 -5.58 9.17
N PHE A 93 -1.01 -4.56 9.76
CA PHE A 93 -0.44 -3.38 10.47
C PHE A 93 1.09 -3.40 10.58
#